data_AF-A0A6A7LLK2-F1
#
_entry.id   AF-A0A6A7LLK2-F1
#
_cell.length_a   1.000
_cell.length_b   1.000
_cell.length_c   1.000
_cell.angle_alpha   90.00
_cell.angle_beta   90.00
_cell.angle_gamma   90.00
#
_symmetry.space_group_name_H-M   'P 1'
#
loop_
_entity.id
_entity.type
_entity.pdbx_description
1 polymer ?
#
loop_
_entity_poly.entity_id
_entity_poly.type
_entity_poly.pdbx_seq_one_letter_code
_entity_poly.pdbx_strand_id
1 'polypeptide(L)'
;MDLHLPVRALSTLVLMLAACTPTSGPREQAAEPVQQQSASRALVMAVNTEVKTLAAKMLGPTNPERTTRIFNAGLSLVDAQGVVRPYMAEALPQLNSDSWRVFPDGRMETTWKLRPGLTWHDGTPLSAEDFAFGYRVYTSPLAVFSAKPQHLMSEVSAPDPTTLIITWSRSYPDATQLSSTEFGPLPRHLLEPQFSSYLQDAANPEPFLALRYWSTEFVGNGPFRLASWDAGIQMEGAAFDGHPLGRPKIDRVVIRFFTDNNVTLTNILAGNVDLTMIQTLPF
;
A
#
# COMPACT_ATOMS: atom_id res chain seq x y z
N MET A 1 -35.66 -105.78 0.42
CA MET A 1 -35.48 -105.75 -1.05
C MET A 1 -35.50 -104.28 -1.45
N ASP A 2 -34.47 -103.53 -1.04
CA ASP A 2 -33.17 -103.37 -1.75
C ASP A 2 -33.41 -102.57 -3.04
N LEU A 3 -32.74 -101.46 -3.37
CA LEU A 3 -31.33 -101.12 -3.24
C LEU A 3 -31.13 -99.57 -3.30
N HIS A 4 -30.20 -99.08 -2.47
CA HIS A 4 -29.12 -98.10 -2.76
C HIS A 4 -29.36 -96.63 -3.21
N LEU A 5 -28.92 -95.73 -2.32
CA LEU A 5 -28.17 -94.44 -2.52
C LEU A 5 -27.01 -94.52 -3.56
N PRO A 6 -26.25 -93.45 -3.92
CA PRO A 6 -26.35 -91.98 -3.70
C PRO A 6 -25.97 -91.12 -4.96
N VAL A 7 -25.92 -89.78 -4.83
CA VAL A 7 -24.76 -88.87 -5.13
C VAL A 7 -25.23 -87.45 -5.49
N ARG A 8 -24.39 -86.49 -5.08
CA ARG A 8 -24.56 -85.06 -4.84
C ARG A 8 -24.64 -84.17 -6.11
N ALA A 9 -25.18 -82.97 -5.86
CA ALA A 9 -24.65 -81.64 -6.23
C ALA A 9 -25.37 -80.82 -7.33
N LEU A 10 -25.35 -79.50 -7.06
CA LEU A 10 -25.45 -78.33 -7.94
C LEU A 10 -26.83 -77.68 -8.19
N SER A 11 -27.11 -76.70 -7.32
CA SER A 11 -27.44 -75.28 -7.58
C SER A 11 -28.00 -74.84 -8.95
N THR A 12 -29.19 -74.21 -8.97
CA THR A 12 -29.52 -73.00 -9.77
C THR A 12 -30.85 -72.41 -9.26
N LEU A 13 -30.81 -71.26 -8.58
CA LEU A 13 -31.14 -69.90 -9.06
C LEU A 13 -32.63 -69.68 -9.39
N VAL A 14 -33.37 -69.08 -8.44
CA VAL A 14 -34.75 -68.62 -8.62
C VAL A 14 -34.76 -67.10 -8.76
N LEU A 15 -35.31 -66.64 -9.89
CA LEU A 15 -35.61 -65.25 -10.20
C LEU A 15 -37.02 -64.93 -9.68
N MET A 16 -37.19 -63.87 -8.89
CA MET A 16 -38.49 -63.21 -8.73
C MET A 16 -38.33 -61.68 -8.76
N LEU A 17 -39.04 -61.08 -9.71
CA LEU A 17 -39.23 -59.65 -9.88
C LEU A 17 -40.22 -59.14 -8.82
N ALA A 18 -39.83 -58.11 -8.08
CA ALA A 18 -40.76 -57.27 -7.32
C ALA A 18 -40.51 -55.80 -7.69
N ALA A 19 -41.57 -55.15 -8.16
CA ALA A 19 -41.62 -53.74 -8.51
C ALA A 19 -41.55 -52.86 -7.25
N CYS A 20 -40.76 -51.78 -7.30
CA CYS A 20 -40.83 -50.70 -6.33
C CYS A 20 -41.03 -49.37 -7.06
N THR A 21 -42.13 -48.71 -6.72
CA THR A 21 -42.47 -47.31 -6.99
C THR A 21 -41.41 -46.36 -6.42
N PRO A 22 -41.09 -45.22 -7.07
CA PRO A 22 -40.15 -44.26 -6.50
C PRO A 22 -40.81 -43.49 -5.35
N THR A 23 -40.39 -43.77 -4.13
CA THR A 23 -40.64 -42.91 -2.96
C THR A 23 -39.75 -41.67 -3.09
N SER A 24 -40.36 -40.49 -3.21
CA SER A 24 -39.66 -39.21 -3.14
C SER A 24 -39.19 -38.94 -1.71
N GLY A 25 -37.94 -39.31 -1.41
CA GLY A 25 -37.24 -38.87 -0.20
C GLY A 25 -36.81 -37.40 -0.32
N PRO A 26 -36.55 -36.70 0.79
CA PRO A 26 -35.98 -35.36 0.76
C PRO A 26 -34.66 -35.41 0.02
N ARG A 27 -34.51 -34.59 -1.03
CA ARG A 27 -33.26 -34.42 -1.75
C ARG A 27 -32.26 -33.77 -0.80
N GLU A 28 -31.42 -34.58 -0.17
CA GLU A 28 -30.25 -34.11 0.55
C GLU A 28 -29.37 -33.41 -0.50
N GLN A 29 -29.45 -32.07 -0.52
CA GLN A 29 -28.54 -31.25 -1.29
C GLN A 29 -27.16 -31.56 -0.73
N ALA A 30 -26.37 -32.31 -1.50
CA ALA A 30 -24.94 -32.40 -1.29
C ALA A 30 -24.43 -30.95 -1.31
N ALA A 31 -24.14 -30.42 -0.12
CA ALA A 31 -23.47 -29.15 0.01
C ALA A 31 -22.14 -29.29 -0.75
N GLU A 32 -21.96 -28.47 -1.78
CA GLU A 32 -20.65 -28.31 -2.39
C GLU A 32 -19.66 -28.00 -1.27
N PRO A 33 -18.46 -28.57 -1.29
CA PRO A 33 -17.45 -28.20 -0.31
C PRO A 33 -17.22 -26.71 -0.50
N VAL A 34 -17.68 -25.92 0.48
CA VAL A 34 -17.31 -24.52 0.59
C VAL A 34 -15.80 -24.57 0.70
N GLN A 35 -15.10 -24.24 -0.39
CA GLN A 35 -13.68 -23.94 -0.31
C GLN A 35 -13.60 -22.84 0.72
N GLN A 36 -13.11 -23.23 1.90
CA GLN A 36 -12.86 -22.34 3.01
C GLN A 36 -11.73 -21.45 2.51
N GLN A 37 -12.11 -20.38 1.82
CA GLN A 37 -11.23 -19.30 1.43
C GLN A 37 -10.59 -18.90 2.75
N SER A 38 -9.33 -19.30 2.92
CA SER A 38 -8.60 -19.03 4.14
C SER A 38 -8.71 -17.52 4.32
N ALA A 39 -9.49 -17.06 5.30
CA ALA A 39 -9.55 -15.65 5.64
C ALA A 39 -8.10 -15.22 5.79
N SER A 40 -7.61 -14.35 4.90
CA SER A 40 -6.16 -14.14 4.84
C SER A 40 -5.76 -13.62 6.22
N ARG A 41 -4.91 -14.39 6.89
CA ARG A 41 -4.46 -14.02 8.24
C ARG A 41 -3.78 -12.66 8.13
N ALA A 42 -4.13 -11.75 9.02
CA ALA A 42 -3.51 -10.43 9.03
C ALA A 42 -1.99 -10.57 9.22
N LEU A 43 -1.21 -9.82 8.43
CA LEU A 43 0.22 -9.72 8.64
C LEU A 43 0.50 -8.81 9.83
N VAL A 44 1.07 -9.35 10.90
CA VAL A 44 1.38 -8.62 12.12
C VAL A 44 2.85 -8.22 12.14
N MET A 45 3.11 -6.92 12.13
CA MET A 45 4.43 -6.31 12.18
C MET A 45 4.68 -5.68 13.54
N ALA A 46 5.87 -5.87 14.10
CA ALA A 46 6.33 -5.15 15.28
C ALA A 46 7.29 -4.01 14.89
N VAL A 47 7.03 -2.83 15.44
CA VAL A 47 7.93 -1.67 15.36
C VAL A 47 8.15 -1.08 16.75
N ASN A 48 9.28 -0.42 16.97
CA ASN A 48 9.67 0.11 18.29
C ASN A 48 9.32 1.58 18.51
N THR A 49 8.72 2.23 17.52
CA THR A 49 8.37 3.65 17.59
C THR A 49 7.06 3.88 16.87
N GLU A 50 6.14 4.54 17.57
CA GLU A 50 4.93 5.08 16.96
C GLU A 50 5.29 6.32 16.13
N VAL A 51 4.83 6.35 14.88
CA VAL A 51 5.05 7.50 13.99
C VAL A 51 4.14 8.64 14.40
N LYS A 52 4.52 9.90 14.19
CA LYS A 52 3.58 11.01 14.48
C LYS A 52 2.56 11.22 13.38
N THR A 53 2.84 10.65 12.20
CA THR A 53 2.07 10.87 10.98
C THR A 53 2.44 9.83 9.93
N LEU A 54 1.49 9.51 9.06
CA LEU A 54 1.68 8.59 7.94
C LEU A 54 2.06 9.30 6.64
N ALA A 55 2.03 10.63 6.57
CA ALA A 55 2.54 11.35 5.41
C ALA A 55 4.03 11.02 5.22
N ALA A 56 4.37 10.45 4.05
CA ALA A 56 5.70 9.91 3.78
C ALA A 56 6.82 10.94 3.91
N LYS A 57 6.49 12.20 3.60
CA LYS A 57 7.37 13.35 3.78
C LYS A 57 6.64 14.38 4.63
N MET A 58 7.14 14.62 5.83
CA MET A 58 6.60 15.59 6.76
C MET A 58 7.62 16.66 7.11
N LEU A 59 7.09 17.78 7.58
CA LEU A 59 7.80 19.03 7.84
C LEU A 59 8.68 18.95 9.12
N GLY A 60 9.25 17.79 9.45
CA GLY A 60 9.94 17.48 10.71
C GLY A 60 10.70 16.13 10.65
N PRO A 61 11.30 15.64 11.75
CA PRO A 61 12.16 14.46 11.71
C PRO A 61 11.49 13.27 11.02
N THR A 62 12.26 12.59 10.18
CA THR A 62 11.79 11.54 9.27
C THR A 62 11.06 10.44 10.03
N ASN A 63 9.79 10.20 9.71
CA ASN A 63 9.12 8.98 10.14
C ASN A 63 9.89 7.77 9.58
N PRO A 64 9.96 6.64 10.31
CA PRO A 64 10.46 5.40 9.77
C PRO A 64 9.81 5.09 8.40
N GLU A 65 10.60 5.21 7.33
CA GLU A 65 10.19 5.03 5.93
C GLU A 65 9.38 3.75 5.73
N ARG A 66 9.78 2.69 6.43
CA ARG A 66 9.17 1.36 6.32
C ARG A 66 7.74 1.32 6.85
N THR A 67 7.38 2.16 7.82
CA THR A 67 5.99 2.27 8.32
C THR A 67 5.14 3.08 7.35
N THR A 68 5.65 4.23 6.87
CA THR A 68 4.86 5.11 6.00
C THR A 68 4.69 4.54 4.59
N ARG A 69 5.66 3.79 4.06
CA ARG A 69 5.59 3.16 2.73
C ARG A 69 4.39 2.21 2.55
N ILE A 70 3.86 1.65 3.63
CA ILE A 70 2.67 0.77 3.61
C ILE A 70 1.41 1.56 3.18
N PHE A 71 1.37 2.85 3.49
CA PHE A 71 0.22 3.73 3.24
C PHE A 71 0.46 4.73 2.10
N ASN A 72 1.68 4.79 1.54
CA ASN A 72 2.06 5.74 0.51
C ASN A 72 2.63 5.07 -0.73
N ALA A 73 2.45 5.69 -1.88
CA ALA A 73 3.10 5.36 -3.14
C ALA A 73 3.84 6.57 -3.72
N GLY A 74 4.92 6.33 -4.45
CA GLY A 74 5.71 7.35 -5.18
C GLY A 74 5.64 7.18 -6.70
N LEU A 75 6.35 8.02 -7.45
CA LEU A 75 6.46 7.91 -8.92
C LEU A 75 7.20 6.63 -9.33
N SER A 76 8.25 6.29 -8.59
CA SER A 76 9.00 5.04 -8.75
C SER A 76 9.15 4.28 -7.43
N LEU A 77 9.59 3.04 -7.55
CA LEU A 77 9.97 2.19 -6.41
C LEU A 77 11.27 1.48 -6.73
N VAL A 78 11.96 1.03 -5.69
CA VAL A 78 13.08 0.08 -5.83
C VAL A 78 12.53 -1.31 -5.51
N ASP A 79 12.69 -2.25 -6.46
CA ASP A 79 12.25 -3.63 -6.28
C ASP A 79 13.21 -4.43 -5.39
N ALA A 80 12.88 -5.70 -5.14
CA ALA A 80 13.68 -6.57 -4.27
C ALA A 80 15.09 -6.87 -4.83
N GLN A 81 15.33 -6.57 -6.11
CA GLN A 81 16.63 -6.73 -6.77
C GLN A 81 17.44 -5.41 -6.76
N GLY A 82 16.92 -4.36 -6.13
CA GLY A 82 17.58 -3.05 -6.10
C GLY A 82 17.36 -2.24 -7.39
N VAL A 83 16.47 -2.69 -8.28
CA VAL A 83 16.24 -2.02 -9.57
C VAL A 83 15.12 -0.99 -9.41
N VAL A 84 15.35 0.22 -9.94
CA VAL A 84 14.32 1.27 -9.99
C VAL A 84 13.26 0.87 -11.02
N ARG A 85 12.00 0.85 -10.61
CA ARG A 85 10.84 0.51 -11.43
C ARG A 85 9.81 1.64 -11.41
N PRO A 86 9.07 1.86 -12.51
CA PRO A 86 7.92 2.74 -12.48
C PRO A 86 6.87 2.21 -11.50
N TYR A 87 6.30 3.11 -10.69
CA TYR A 87 5.27 2.75 -9.72
C TYR A 87 3.94 3.42 -10.09
N MET A 88 3.70 4.67 -9.69
CA MET A 88 2.57 5.46 -10.22
C MET A 88 2.85 6.03 -11.60
N ALA A 89 4.12 6.21 -11.97
CA ALA A 89 4.48 6.56 -13.33
C ALA A 89 4.24 5.37 -14.28
N GLU A 90 3.91 5.66 -15.54
CA GLU A 90 3.83 4.66 -16.60
C GLU A 90 5.21 4.11 -16.96
N ALA A 91 6.19 5.01 -17.04
CA ALA A 91 7.58 4.73 -17.32
C ALA A 91 8.49 5.69 -16.54
N LEU A 92 9.75 5.29 -16.35
CA LEU A 92 10.78 6.19 -15.82
C LEU A 92 11.25 7.16 -16.92
N PRO A 93 11.54 8.43 -16.59
CA PRO A 93 12.27 9.33 -17.48
C PRO A 93 13.56 8.70 -18.02
N GLN A 94 13.84 8.90 -19.29
CA GLN A 94 15.03 8.34 -19.96
C GLN A 94 15.96 9.46 -20.39
N LEU A 95 17.21 9.42 -19.91
CA LEU A 95 18.24 10.38 -20.31
C LEU A 95 18.39 10.43 -21.84
N ASN A 96 18.58 11.64 -22.38
CA ASN A 96 18.66 11.89 -23.83
C ASN A 96 17.36 11.60 -24.59
N SER A 97 16.21 11.82 -23.97
CA SER A 97 14.89 11.76 -24.60
C SER A 97 14.05 12.99 -24.21
N ASP A 98 12.86 13.12 -24.77
CA ASP A 98 11.92 14.18 -24.39
C ASP A 98 11.47 14.10 -22.92
N SER A 99 11.56 12.91 -22.31
CA SER A 99 11.21 12.70 -20.90
C SER A 99 12.33 13.09 -19.92
N TRP A 100 13.57 13.26 -20.39
CA TRP A 100 14.69 13.77 -19.59
C TRP A 100 15.68 14.55 -20.47
N ARG A 101 15.59 15.87 -20.35
CA ARG A 101 16.37 16.82 -21.15
C ARG A 101 17.37 17.55 -20.26
N VAL A 102 18.65 17.47 -20.59
CA VAL A 102 19.70 18.27 -19.93
C VAL A 102 20.02 19.46 -20.83
N PHE A 103 19.96 20.66 -20.28
CA PHE A 103 20.19 21.91 -21.01
C PHE A 103 21.68 22.29 -21.02
N PRO A 104 22.14 23.11 -21.98
CA PRO A 104 23.55 23.54 -22.06
C PRO A 104 24.06 24.29 -20.82
N ASP A 105 23.17 24.91 -20.05
CA ASP A 105 23.47 25.64 -18.81
C ASP A 105 23.57 24.72 -17.57
N GLY A 106 23.40 23.40 -17.76
CA GLY A 106 23.48 22.40 -16.69
C GLY A 106 22.17 22.18 -15.93
N ARG A 107 21.11 22.97 -16.19
CA ARG A 107 19.75 22.66 -15.75
C ARG A 107 19.23 21.43 -16.47
N MET A 108 18.14 20.87 -15.96
CA MET A 108 17.46 19.78 -16.67
C MET A 108 15.96 19.79 -16.40
N GLU A 109 15.24 19.01 -17.18
CA GLU A 109 13.80 18.81 -17.10
C GLU A 109 13.52 17.31 -17.12
N THR A 110 12.64 16.84 -16.24
CA THR A 110 12.08 15.48 -16.34
C THR A 110 10.57 15.53 -16.47
N THR A 111 10.04 14.80 -17.44
CA THR A 111 8.60 14.65 -17.69
C THR A 111 8.16 13.25 -17.27
N TRP A 112 7.17 13.20 -16.40
CA TRP A 112 6.56 11.98 -15.88
C TRP A 112 5.12 11.87 -16.36
N LYS A 113 4.80 10.73 -16.96
CA LYS A 113 3.42 10.34 -17.26
C LYS A 113 2.90 9.44 -16.16
N LEU A 114 1.79 9.82 -15.54
CA LEU A 114 1.10 9.04 -14.52
C LEU A 114 0.23 7.97 -15.17
N ARG A 115 0.14 6.80 -14.53
CA ARG A 115 -0.80 5.75 -14.93
C ARG A 115 -2.24 6.29 -14.93
N PRO A 116 -3.11 5.79 -15.82
CA PRO A 116 -4.53 6.13 -15.77
C PRO A 116 -5.20 5.50 -14.55
N GLY A 117 -6.27 6.13 -14.06
CA GLY A 117 -7.14 5.56 -13.04
C GLY A 117 -6.57 5.53 -11.62
N LEU A 118 -5.50 6.28 -11.34
CA LEU A 118 -4.97 6.43 -9.99
C LEU A 118 -6.01 7.09 -9.08
N THR A 119 -6.15 6.56 -7.87
CA THR A 119 -7.06 7.09 -6.85
C THR A 119 -6.38 7.15 -5.49
N TRP A 120 -6.82 8.12 -4.69
CA TRP A 120 -6.58 8.17 -3.25
C TRP A 120 -7.40 7.09 -2.54
N HIS A 121 -7.05 6.78 -1.29
CA HIS A 121 -7.77 5.78 -0.48
C HIS A 121 -9.25 6.12 -0.23
N ASP A 122 -9.63 7.39 -0.38
CA ASP A 122 -11.02 7.86 -0.28
C ASP A 122 -11.79 7.79 -1.63
N GLY A 123 -11.14 7.32 -2.69
CA GLY A 123 -11.70 7.19 -4.04
C GLY A 123 -11.56 8.44 -4.90
N THR A 124 -11.05 9.56 -4.37
CA THR A 124 -10.79 10.76 -5.16
C THR A 124 -9.73 10.47 -6.23
N PRO A 125 -9.89 10.92 -7.49
CA PRO A 125 -8.85 10.78 -8.49
C PRO A 125 -7.53 11.42 -8.06
N LEU A 126 -6.43 10.70 -8.21
CA LEU A 126 -5.08 11.21 -7.97
C LEU A 126 -4.48 11.69 -9.28
N SER A 127 -3.93 12.91 -9.28
CA SER A 127 -3.45 13.58 -10.48
C SER A 127 -2.07 14.23 -10.30
N ALA A 128 -1.48 14.71 -11.40
CA ALA A 128 -0.22 15.45 -11.37
C ALA A 128 -0.30 16.74 -10.53
N GLU A 129 -1.50 17.35 -10.42
CA GLU A 129 -1.76 18.49 -9.55
C GLU A 129 -1.49 18.19 -8.07
N ASP A 130 -1.69 16.95 -7.61
CA ASP A 130 -1.42 16.55 -6.23
C ASP A 130 0.09 16.51 -5.92
N PHE A 131 0.93 16.22 -6.94
CA PHE A 131 2.38 16.32 -6.82
C PHE A 131 2.86 17.76 -6.85
N ALA A 132 2.32 18.58 -7.75
CA ALA A 132 2.61 20.01 -7.79
C ALA A 132 2.20 20.69 -6.48
N PHE A 133 1.03 20.33 -5.93
CA PHE A 133 0.58 20.77 -4.61
C PHE A 133 1.53 20.28 -3.50
N GLY A 134 1.89 19.00 -3.49
CA GLY A 134 2.87 18.44 -2.56
C GLY A 134 4.18 19.23 -2.56
N TYR A 135 4.72 19.53 -3.75
CA TYR A 135 5.89 20.38 -3.91
C TYR A 135 5.73 21.75 -3.24
N ARG A 136 4.61 22.47 -3.49
CA ARG A 136 4.33 23.77 -2.85
C ARG A 136 4.36 23.69 -1.33
N VAL A 137 3.78 22.63 -0.74
CA VAL A 137 3.80 22.41 0.71
C VAL A 137 5.22 22.14 1.20
N TYR A 138 5.97 21.25 0.53
CA TYR A 138 7.33 20.86 0.92
C TYR A 138 8.36 21.98 0.80
N THR A 139 8.12 22.98 -0.05
CA THR A 139 8.98 24.17 -0.20
C THR A 139 8.46 25.40 0.53
N SER A 140 7.35 25.29 1.26
CA SER A 140 6.82 26.39 2.07
C SER A 140 7.66 26.61 3.34
N PRO A 141 7.55 27.78 3.99
CA PRO A 141 8.24 28.03 5.27
C PRO A 141 7.84 27.10 6.42
N LEU A 142 6.77 26.29 6.26
CA LEU A 142 6.44 25.22 7.21
C LEU A 142 7.52 24.13 7.24
N ALA A 143 8.23 23.93 6.13
CA ALA A 143 9.20 22.86 6.02
C ALA A 143 10.42 23.16 6.89
N VAL A 144 10.55 22.44 8.00
CA VAL A 144 11.67 22.60 8.94
C VAL A 144 13.03 22.29 8.28
N PHE A 145 13.04 21.54 7.17
CA PHE A 145 14.23 21.30 6.36
C PHE A 145 13.94 21.40 4.86
N SER A 146 14.85 22.04 4.11
CA SER A 146 14.87 21.94 2.66
C SER A 146 15.35 20.54 2.26
N ALA A 147 14.41 19.63 2.10
CA ALA A 147 14.73 18.23 1.84
C ALA A 147 15.31 18.07 0.42
N LYS A 148 16.23 17.12 0.26
CA LYS A 148 16.44 16.52 -1.06
C LYS A 148 15.16 15.78 -1.46
N PRO A 149 14.77 15.80 -2.74
CA PRO A 149 15.37 16.55 -3.85
C PRO A 149 14.84 17.99 -4.05
N GLN A 150 13.86 18.45 -3.26
CA GLN A 150 13.11 19.70 -3.50
C GLN A 150 13.98 20.95 -3.65
N HIS A 151 15.07 21.07 -2.88
CA HIS A 151 16.03 22.18 -3.03
C HIS A 151 16.70 22.29 -4.42
N LEU A 152 16.66 21.23 -5.23
CA LEU A 152 17.16 21.20 -6.60
C LEU A 152 16.05 21.35 -7.64
N MET A 153 14.79 21.27 -7.24
CA MET A 153 13.66 21.54 -8.13
C MET A 153 13.46 23.05 -8.16
N SER A 154 13.53 23.66 -9.34
CA SER A 154 13.18 25.07 -9.52
C SER A 154 11.68 25.24 -9.75
N GLU A 155 11.05 24.25 -10.36
CA GLU A 155 9.62 24.27 -10.67
C GLU A 155 9.08 22.84 -10.74
N VAL A 156 7.84 22.66 -10.29
CA VAL A 156 7.04 21.47 -10.54
C VAL A 156 5.70 21.92 -11.08
N SER A 157 5.35 21.49 -12.29
CA SER A 157 4.10 21.87 -12.95
C SER A 157 3.33 20.64 -13.43
N ALA A 158 2.02 20.82 -13.53
CA ALA A 158 1.07 19.81 -13.98
C ALA A 158 0.24 20.37 -15.13
N PRO A 159 0.75 20.39 -16.38
CA PRO A 159 0.03 20.97 -17.51
C PRO A 159 -1.29 20.25 -17.83
N ASP A 160 -1.43 18.99 -17.39
CA ASP A 160 -2.66 18.22 -17.43
C ASP A 160 -2.69 17.21 -16.26
N PRO A 161 -3.84 16.55 -15.97
CA PRO A 161 -3.96 15.65 -14.83
C PRO A 161 -3.00 14.46 -14.79
N THR A 162 -2.40 14.09 -15.93
CA THR A 162 -1.55 12.90 -16.08
C THR A 162 -0.09 13.22 -16.37
N THR A 163 0.26 14.48 -16.54
CA THR A 163 1.63 14.91 -16.88
C THR A 163 2.19 15.76 -15.77
N LEU A 164 3.31 15.33 -15.22
CA LEU A 164 4.08 16.07 -14.23
C LEU A 164 5.43 16.45 -14.84
N ILE A 165 5.75 17.73 -14.84
CA ILE A 165 7.03 18.26 -15.32
C ILE A 165 7.79 18.79 -14.12
N ILE A 166 9.04 18.35 -13.98
CA ILE A 166 9.95 18.81 -12.93
C ILE A 166 11.13 19.51 -13.62
N THR A 167 11.29 20.79 -13.35
CA THR A 167 12.44 21.57 -13.77
C THR A 167 13.45 21.60 -12.63
N TRP A 168 14.70 21.30 -12.96
CA TRP A 168 15.78 21.16 -11.99
C TRP A 168 16.79 22.30 -12.18
N SER A 169 17.23 22.90 -11.08
CA SER A 169 18.20 24.01 -11.06
C SER A 169 19.61 23.58 -11.48
N ARG A 170 19.89 22.27 -11.47
CA ARG A 170 21.11 21.63 -11.98
C ARG A 170 20.84 20.16 -12.25
N SER A 171 21.84 19.47 -12.82
CA SER A 171 21.79 18.02 -13.00
C SER A 171 21.56 17.29 -11.67
N TYR A 172 20.62 16.34 -11.67
CA TYR A 172 20.30 15.48 -10.53
C TYR A 172 20.24 14.01 -10.97
N PRO A 173 21.29 13.20 -10.71
CA PRO A 173 21.38 11.83 -11.21
C PRO A 173 20.26 10.89 -10.74
N ASP A 174 19.70 11.14 -9.55
CA ASP A 174 18.64 10.31 -8.97
C ASP A 174 17.23 10.76 -9.41
N ALA A 175 17.12 11.54 -10.48
CA ALA A 175 15.84 12.07 -10.98
C ALA A 175 14.87 11.00 -11.47
N THR A 176 15.25 9.71 -11.52
CA THR A 176 14.33 8.58 -11.75
C THR A 176 13.92 7.86 -10.47
N GLN A 177 14.55 8.16 -9.33
CA GLN A 177 14.34 7.50 -8.04
C GLN A 177 13.50 8.37 -7.10
N LEU A 178 12.31 8.78 -7.57
CA LEU A 178 11.37 9.58 -6.79
C LEU A 178 10.35 8.66 -6.10
N SER A 179 10.77 8.07 -4.98
CA SER A 179 9.89 7.32 -4.07
C SER A 179 8.97 8.27 -3.28
N SER A 180 8.02 7.72 -2.51
CA SER A 180 7.12 8.52 -1.68
C SER A 180 7.83 9.36 -0.62
N THR A 181 9.01 8.95 -0.16
CA THR A 181 9.79 9.71 0.84
C THR A 181 10.68 10.77 0.20
N GLU A 182 11.11 10.56 -1.03
CA GLU A 182 11.82 11.56 -1.82
C GLU A 182 10.84 12.63 -2.31
N PHE A 183 9.82 12.23 -3.06
CA PHE A 183 8.81 13.12 -3.62
C PHE A 183 7.49 12.38 -3.87
N GLY A 184 6.57 12.49 -2.91
CA GLY A 184 5.22 11.95 -2.99
C GLY A 184 4.16 13.04 -3.21
N PRO A 185 2.94 12.65 -3.64
CA PRO A 185 1.83 13.57 -3.72
C PRO A 185 1.25 13.85 -2.33
N LEU A 186 0.53 14.96 -2.19
CA LEU A 186 -0.35 15.24 -1.05
C LEU A 186 -1.78 15.43 -1.57
N PRO A 187 -2.83 14.97 -0.87
CA PRO A 187 -4.21 15.08 -1.32
C PRO A 187 -4.66 16.53 -1.31
N ARG A 188 -4.57 17.19 -2.47
CA ARG A 188 -4.86 18.62 -2.61
C ARG A 188 -6.28 18.93 -2.15
N HIS A 189 -7.24 18.06 -2.45
CA HIS A 189 -8.64 18.23 -2.08
C HIS A 189 -8.89 18.29 -0.57
N LEU A 190 -8.02 17.72 0.26
CA LEU A 190 -8.14 17.75 1.72
C LEU A 190 -7.34 18.88 2.36
N LEU A 191 -6.22 19.27 1.74
CA LEU A 191 -5.19 20.09 2.37
C LEU A 191 -5.10 21.51 1.83
N GLU A 192 -5.50 21.73 0.57
CA GLU A 192 -5.38 23.03 -0.08
C GLU A 192 -6.16 24.15 0.62
N PRO A 193 -7.38 23.95 1.15
CA PRO A 193 -8.10 25.03 1.81
C PRO A 193 -7.34 25.60 3.00
N GLN A 194 -6.87 24.76 3.92
CA GLN A 194 -6.12 25.18 5.10
C GLN A 194 -4.70 25.64 4.76
N PHE A 195 -4.06 25.02 3.76
CA PHE A 195 -2.77 25.50 3.27
C PHE A 195 -2.88 26.91 2.68
N SER A 196 -3.95 27.21 1.93
CA SER A 196 -4.21 28.54 1.37
C SER A 196 -4.44 29.58 2.47
N SER A 197 -5.15 29.22 3.55
CA SER A 197 -5.30 30.08 4.73
C SER A 197 -3.95 30.35 5.40
N TYR A 198 -3.10 29.33 5.56
CA TYR A 198 -1.74 29.50 6.07
C TYR A 198 -0.91 30.45 5.20
N LEU A 199 -1.02 30.37 3.87
CA LEU A 199 -0.29 31.30 2.98
C LEU A 199 -0.72 32.76 3.15
N GLN A 200 -1.94 33.01 3.61
CA GLN A 200 -2.44 34.37 3.90
C GLN A 200 -2.00 34.88 5.28
N ASP A 201 -1.81 33.98 6.25
CA ASP A 201 -1.35 34.28 7.60
C ASP A 201 -0.26 33.29 8.03
N ALA A 202 0.94 33.47 7.49
CA ALA A 202 2.05 32.55 7.73
C ALA A 202 2.54 32.51 9.19
N ALA A 203 2.11 33.47 10.02
CA ALA A 203 2.40 33.50 11.45
C ALA A 203 1.51 32.53 12.26
N ASN A 204 0.48 31.94 11.65
CA ASN A 204 -0.47 31.03 12.29
C ASN A 204 -0.56 29.68 11.53
N PRO A 205 0.50 28.85 11.57
CA PRO A 205 0.52 27.55 10.88
C PRO A 205 -0.33 26.47 11.56
N GLU A 206 -0.74 26.67 12.81
CA GLU A 206 -1.39 25.68 13.68
C GLU A 206 -2.65 25.04 13.05
N PRO A 207 -3.56 25.78 12.39
CA PRO A 207 -4.75 25.18 11.79
C PRO A 207 -4.43 24.14 10.71
N PHE A 208 -3.38 24.35 9.92
CA PHE A 208 -2.93 23.40 8.92
C PHE A 208 -2.25 22.19 9.56
N LEU A 209 -1.37 22.42 10.54
CA LEU A 209 -0.62 21.36 11.22
C LEU A 209 -1.48 20.51 12.15
N ALA A 210 -2.61 21.04 12.64
CA ALA A 210 -3.55 20.34 13.51
C ALA A 210 -4.58 19.48 12.77
N LEU A 211 -4.56 19.45 11.43
CA LEU A 211 -5.48 18.62 10.65
C LEU A 211 -5.36 17.14 11.04
N ARG A 212 -6.51 16.49 11.26
CA ARG A 212 -6.58 15.05 11.57
C ARG A 212 -6.03 14.17 10.46
N TYR A 213 -5.97 14.68 9.23
CA TYR A 213 -5.27 14.07 8.11
C TYR A 213 -3.86 13.62 8.49
N TRP A 214 -3.13 14.41 9.28
CA TRP A 214 -1.77 14.07 9.68
C TRP A 214 -1.69 12.87 10.62
N SER A 215 -2.79 12.34 11.14
CA SER A 215 -2.82 11.23 12.08
C SER A 215 -3.94 10.22 11.76
N THR A 216 -5.09 10.36 12.41
CA THR A 216 -6.16 9.36 12.48
C THR A 216 -7.08 9.35 11.26
N GLU A 217 -7.08 10.40 10.44
CA GLU A 217 -7.88 10.50 9.21
C GLU A 217 -6.98 10.54 7.97
N PHE A 218 -5.86 9.81 8.02
CA PHE A 218 -4.90 9.78 6.92
C PHE A 218 -5.49 9.14 5.66
N VAL A 219 -5.42 9.89 4.55
CA VAL A 219 -5.79 9.42 3.21
C VAL A 219 -4.51 9.31 2.38
N GLY A 220 -4.08 8.09 2.12
CA GLY A 220 -2.90 7.80 1.31
C GLY A 220 -3.23 7.31 -0.09
N ASN A 221 -2.21 6.77 -0.73
CA ASN A 221 -2.26 6.20 -2.08
C ASN A 221 -1.44 4.89 -2.17
N GLY A 222 -1.01 4.36 -1.03
CA GLY A 222 -0.23 3.13 -0.93
C GLY A 222 -1.07 1.86 -1.00
N PRO A 223 -0.43 0.68 -0.79
CA PRO A 223 -1.11 -0.61 -0.85
C PRO A 223 -2.18 -0.82 0.24
N PHE A 224 -2.06 -0.18 1.40
CA PHE A 224 -3.04 -0.30 2.46
C PHE A 224 -3.58 1.07 2.86
N ARG A 225 -4.90 1.17 3.06
CA ARG A 225 -5.57 2.31 3.68
C ARG A 225 -5.54 2.20 5.20
N LEU A 226 -5.41 3.31 5.90
CA LEU A 226 -5.53 3.33 7.36
C LEU A 226 -6.96 2.92 7.75
N ALA A 227 -7.09 1.88 8.56
CA ALA A 227 -8.37 1.41 9.09
C ALA A 227 -8.60 1.87 10.53
N SER A 228 -7.56 1.79 11.37
CA SER A 228 -7.58 2.33 12.72
C SER A 228 -6.18 2.71 13.18
N TRP A 229 -6.13 3.64 14.14
CA TRP A 229 -4.90 4.01 14.83
C TRP A 229 -5.20 4.18 16.32
N ASP A 230 -4.79 3.17 17.09
CA ASP A 230 -4.89 3.14 18.54
C ASP A 230 -3.56 3.62 19.13
N ALA A 231 -3.55 4.88 19.59
CA ALA A 231 -2.34 5.56 20.04
C ALA A 231 -1.57 4.74 21.09
N GLY A 232 -0.26 4.58 20.88
CA GLY A 232 0.63 3.80 21.74
C GLY A 232 0.42 2.27 21.70
N ILE A 233 -0.57 1.77 20.95
CA ILE A 233 -0.90 0.33 20.88
C ILE A 233 -0.60 -0.23 19.49
N GLN A 234 -1.35 0.21 18.48
CA GLN A 234 -1.25 -0.34 17.13
C GLN A 234 -1.88 0.55 16.05
N MET A 235 -1.55 0.28 14.80
CA MET A 235 -2.31 0.70 13.62
C MET A 235 -2.79 -0.52 12.85
N GLU A 236 -3.98 -0.43 12.27
CA GLU A 236 -4.48 -1.42 11.31
C GLU A 236 -4.59 -0.81 9.92
N GLY A 237 -4.12 -1.54 8.91
CA GLY A 237 -4.27 -1.19 7.50
C GLY A 237 -5.09 -2.23 6.77
N ALA A 238 -6.02 -1.79 5.92
CA ALA A 238 -6.80 -2.66 5.05
C ALA A 238 -6.28 -2.55 3.61
N ALA A 239 -6.16 -3.67 2.90
CA ALA A 239 -5.68 -3.65 1.52
C ALA A 239 -6.58 -2.79 0.64
N PHE A 240 -5.95 -1.97 -0.20
CA PHE A 240 -6.60 -1.03 -1.10
C PHE A 240 -6.75 -1.65 -2.49
N ASP A 241 -8.00 -1.79 -2.94
CA ASP A 241 -8.32 -2.40 -4.25
C ASP A 241 -7.83 -1.56 -5.43
N GLY A 242 -7.82 -0.24 -5.28
CA GLY A 242 -7.37 0.71 -6.30
C GLY A 242 -5.85 0.85 -6.41
N HIS A 243 -5.08 -0.06 -5.82
CA HIS A 243 -3.61 0.03 -5.82
C HIS A 243 -3.03 -0.07 -7.25
N PRO A 244 -2.06 0.78 -7.66
CA PRO A 244 -1.58 0.82 -9.04
C PRO A 244 -0.92 -0.45 -9.56
N LEU A 245 -0.48 -1.35 -8.66
CA LEU A 245 0.12 -2.65 -9.03
C LEU A 245 -0.84 -3.82 -8.74
N GLY A 246 -2.12 -3.52 -8.54
CA GLY A 246 -3.16 -4.46 -8.16
C GLY A 246 -3.32 -4.61 -6.64
N ARG A 247 -4.51 -5.06 -6.24
CA ARG A 247 -4.84 -5.30 -4.82
C ARG A 247 -3.77 -6.16 -4.13
N PRO A 248 -3.25 -5.75 -2.96
CA PRO A 248 -2.41 -6.63 -2.15
C PRO A 248 -3.07 -7.98 -1.87
N LYS A 249 -2.28 -9.05 -1.88
CA LYS A 249 -2.77 -10.41 -1.59
C LYS A 249 -3.06 -10.65 -0.10
N ILE A 250 -2.60 -9.75 0.76
CA ILE A 250 -2.84 -9.79 2.21
C ILE A 250 -3.96 -8.78 2.47
N ASP A 251 -5.07 -9.20 3.09
CA ASP A 251 -6.22 -8.32 3.26
C ASP A 251 -6.01 -7.26 4.35
N ARG A 252 -5.21 -7.59 5.38
CA ARG A 252 -4.99 -6.74 6.55
C ARG A 252 -3.54 -6.77 7.02
N VAL A 253 -3.03 -5.59 7.38
CA VAL A 253 -1.78 -5.44 8.11
C VAL A 253 -2.07 -4.86 9.50
N VAL A 254 -1.34 -5.33 10.51
CA VAL A 254 -1.38 -4.79 11.87
C VAL A 254 0.03 -4.38 12.24
N ILE A 255 0.23 -3.11 12.60
CA ILE A 255 1.51 -2.56 13.03
C ILE A 255 1.41 -2.33 14.53
N ARG A 256 2.07 -3.16 15.33
CA ARG A 256 2.06 -3.05 16.79
C ARG A 256 3.30 -2.31 17.28
N PHE A 257 3.10 -1.43 18.25
CA PHE A 257 4.17 -0.64 18.85
C PHE A 257 4.69 -1.36 20.09
N PHE A 258 5.99 -1.66 20.12
CA PHE A 258 6.66 -2.29 21.25
C PHE A 258 7.87 -1.47 21.67
N THR A 259 7.80 -0.80 22.81
CA THR A 259 8.94 -0.03 23.34
C THR A 259 9.99 -0.91 24.03
N ASP A 260 9.64 -2.15 24.38
CA ASP A 260 10.52 -3.12 25.05
C ASP A 260 10.90 -4.29 24.13
N ASN A 261 12.21 -4.54 24.01
CA ASN A 261 12.77 -5.57 23.13
C ASN A 261 12.48 -7.00 23.61
N ASN A 262 12.44 -7.24 24.93
CA ASN A 262 12.13 -8.55 25.49
C ASN A 262 10.65 -8.92 25.26
N VAL A 263 9.76 -7.93 25.39
CA VAL A 263 8.33 -8.09 25.03
C VAL A 263 8.19 -8.38 23.54
N THR A 264 8.94 -7.67 22.69
CA THR A 264 8.95 -7.93 21.25
C THR A 264 9.40 -9.36 20.94
N LEU A 265 10.55 -9.79 21.49
CA LEU A 265 11.08 -11.14 21.30
C LEU A 265 10.10 -12.22 21.76
N THR A 266 9.48 -12.03 22.93
CA THR A 266 8.47 -12.96 23.46
C THR A 266 7.28 -13.09 22.52
N ASN A 267 6.81 -11.98 21.92
CA ASN A 267 5.69 -12.01 20.97
C ASN A 267 6.07 -12.68 19.64
N ILE A 268 7.32 -12.56 19.18
CA ILE A 268 7.83 -13.30 18.01
C ILE A 268 7.85 -14.78 18.30
N LEU A 269 8.46 -15.19 19.43
CA LEU A 269 8.56 -16.60 19.82
C LEU A 269 7.19 -17.25 20.03
N ALA A 270 6.21 -16.47 20.49
CA ALA A 270 4.81 -16.91 20.63
C ALA A 270 4.03 -16.96 19.30
N GLY A 271 4.59 -16.47 18.18
CA GLY A 271 3.91 -16.42 16.88
C GLY A 271 2.82 -15.35 16.77
N ASN A 272 2.84 -14.35 17.66
CA ASN A 272 1.93 -13.21 17.66
C ASN A 272 2.39 -12.07 16.74
N VAL A 273 3.65 -12.12 16.28
CA VAL A 273 4.28 -11.18 15.34
C VAL A 273 4.91 -12.00 14.22
N ASP A 274 4.61 -11.64 12.98
CA ASP A 274 5.12 -12.33 11.80
C ASP A 274 6.45 -11.73 11.31
N LEU A 275 6.64 -10.41 11.51
CA LEU A 275 7.83 -9.68 11.06
C LEU A 275 8.23 -8.59 12.06
N THR A 276 9.53 -8.36 12.20
CA THR A 276 10.08 -7.18 12.88
C THR A 276 10.83 -6.29 11.89
N MET A 277 10.89 -4.99 12.19
CA MET A 277 11.81 -4.12 11.47
C MET A 277 13.24 -4.31 12.00
N ILE A 278 14.25 -4.17 11.13
CA ILE A 278 15.68 -4.41 11.44
C ILE A 278 16.16 -3.67 12.70
N GLN A 279 15.56 -2.53 13.05
CA GLN A 279 15.92 -1.72 14.21
C GLN A 279 15.13 -2.06 15.49
N THR A 280 14.18 -2.99 15.42
CA THR A 280 13.31 -3.34 16.56
C THR A 280 14.01 -4.24 17.57
N LEU A 281 15.07 -4.95 17.17
CA LEU A 281 15.93 -5.71 18.08
C LEU A 281 17.39 -5.28 17.84
N PRO A 282 18.07 -4.60 18.79
CA PRO A 282 19.50 -4.38 18.69
C PRO A 282 20.22 -5.72 18.86
N PHE A 283 21.05 -6.09 17.88
CA PHE A 283 22.00 -7.19 17.99
C PHE A 283 23.31 -6.69 18.61
#